data_AF-A0A0J8QXU0-F1
#
_entry.id   AF-A0A0J8QXU0-F1
#
_cell.length_a   1.000
_cell.length_b   1.000
_cell.length_c   1.000
_cell.angle_alpha   90.00
_cell.angle_beta   90.00
_cell.angle_gamma   90.00
#
_symmetry.space_group_name_H-M   'P 1'
#
loop_
_entity.id
_entity.type
_entity.pdbx_description
1 polymer ?
#
loop_
_entity_poly.entity_id
_entity_poly.type
_entity_poly.pdbx_seq_one_letter_code
_entity_poly.pdbx_strand_id
1 'polypeptide(L)'
;MISYRSSGLFTVIVFFAILLLILSTTPEPAKLTANLEDKAGSLAEYIPRPKLPKLDDFRFNLLPPAAHKPPEQKNSTGGGSKWYSHWQWLNPFSSSITLDEDRSVLPPLRLRLPVYTYYDAVSKKNKALAEADRKLLLAWRRACFQSAFSSGISVLKPFPDYTTALVGPGVRLATLLAECMPLQMPPSCPPNNPKCQLCTDAGRMKIAQPDGYKNSSALFTIGIIPHPYTLSTLRKGDDNITAAYIRRETERDPWLIASTKQFLGLERDATSRVVPFKDVVAGDHGVSRGLWFTVEMLPAKNEEESLPTSVLDELDWHFGFVIPRKTRLERTKEKNVSSGEKAKQDQPKEDKNTHRNGKLSRENELIEKARNLLRNDPKNIHIKSVTEAWNLADTEVWRFVRAYRARSVVERKKWEEEEKGFAGS
;
A
#
# COMPACT_ATOMS: atom_id res chain seq x y z
N MET A 1 -36.69 -41.66 -62.48
CA MET A 1 -35.98 -40.40 -62.15
C MET A 1 -36.96 -39.38 -61.58
N ILE A 2 -37.20 -39.40 -60.27
CA ILE A 2 -37.68 -38.25 -59.48
C ILE A 2 -36.86 -38.33 -58.19
N SER A 3 -35.93 -37.39 -58.07
CA SER A 3 -34.75 -37.47 -57.21
C SER A 3 -34.97 -36.75 -55.90
N TYR A 4 -35.01 -37.52 -54.80
CA TYR A 4 -34.40 -37.35 -53.46
C TYR A 4 -34.27 -35.99 -52.74
N ARG A 5 -34.68 -34.85 -53.32
CA ARG A 5 -34.53 -33.52 -52.71
C ARG A 5 -35.79 -33.00 -52.01
N SER A 6 -36.97 -33.54 -52.27
CA SER A 6 -38.21 -33.14 -51.58
C SER A 6 -38.42 -33.87 -50.24
N SER A 7 -37.93 -35.10 -50.09
CA SER A 7 -38.12 -35.89 -48.87
C SER A 7 -37.39 -35.32 -47.65
N GLY A 8 -36.21 -34.72 -47.85
CA GLY A 8 -35.43 -34.12 -46.76
C GLY A 8 -36.09 -32.88 -46.16
N LEU A 9 -36.71 -32.04 -47.00
CA LEU A 9 -37.40 -30.83 -46.54
C LEU A 9 -38.66 -31.20 -45.74
N PHE A 10 -39.39 -32.23 -46.19
CA PHE A 10 -40.59 -32.72 -45.50
C PHE A 10 -40.25 -33.30 -44.13
N THR A 11 -39.14 -34.05 -44.00
CA THR A 11 -38.70 -34.58 -42.71
C THR A 11 -38.30 -33.47 -41.72
N VAL A 12 -37.67 -32.39 -42.18
CA VAL A 12 -37.28 -31.27 -41.31
C VAL A 12 -38.51 -30.49 -40.83
N ILE A 13 -39.49 -30.27 -41.72
CA ILE A 13 -40.74 -29.58 -41.36
C ILE A 13 -41.55 -30.41 -40.36
N VAL A 14 -41.67 -31.72 -40.57
CA VAL A 14 -42.35 -32.62 -39.62
C VAL A 14 -41.62 -32.65 -38.28
N PHE A 15 -40.28 -32.67 -38.28
CA PHE A 15 -39.51 -32.63 -37.04
C PHE A 15 -39.70 -31.32 -36.27
N PHE A 16 -39.68 -30.17 -36.94
CA PHE A 16 -39.93 -28.88 -36.30
C PHE A 16 -41.38 -28.73 -35.83
N ALA A 17 -42.36 -29.28 -36.56
CA ALA A 17 -43.75 -29.28 -36.15
C ALA A 17 -43.97 -30.13 -34.89
N ILE A 18 -43.35 -31.31 -34.81
CA ILE A 18 -43.40 -32.18 -33.62
C ILE A 18 -42.69 -31.51 -32.44
N LEU A 19 -41.53 -30.88 -32.67
CA LEU A 19 -40.80 -30.17 -31.62
C LEU A 19 -41.62 -29.00 -31.04
N LEU A 20 -42.30 -28.23 -31.89
CA LEU A 20 -43.20 -27.15 -31.45
C LEU A 20 -44.44 -27.68 -30.73
N LEU A 21 -44.94 -28.87 -31.10
CA LEU A 21 -46.07 -29.52 -30.42
C LEU A 21 -45.68 -30.03 -29.02
N ILE A 22 -44.47 -30.55 -28.85
CA ILE A 22 -43.94 -30.97 -27.54
C ILE A 22 -43.65 -29.74 -26.64
N LEU A 23 -43.16 -28.64 -27.22
CA LEU A 23 -42.86 -27.42 -26.47
C LEU A 23 -44.10 -26.57 -26.13
N SER A 24 -45.25 -26.82 -26.78
CA SER A 24 -46.51 -26.10 -26.51
C SER A 24 -47.46 -26.83 -25.56
N THR A 25 -47.17 -28.07 -25.16
CA THR A 25 -47.90 -28.74 -24.08
C THR A 25 -47.36 -28.31 -22.72
N THR A 26 -47.85 -27.18 -22.21
CA THR A 26 -47.73 -26.86 -20.78
C THR A 26 -48.75 -27.73 -20.02
N PRO A 27 -48.34 -28.54 -19.03
CA PRO A 27 -49.30 -29.18 -18.14
C PRO A 27 -49.93 -28.10 -17.26
N GLU A 28 -51.26 -28.00 -17.27
CA GLU A 28 -52.02 -27.17 -16.32
C GLU A 28 -51.58 -27.51 -14.88
N PRO A 29 -51.03 -26.57 -14.11
CA PRO A 29 -50.66 -26.80 -12.70
C PRO A 29 -51.88 -26.73 -11.76
N ALA A 30 -53.11 -26.77 -12.28
CA ALA A 30 -54.31 -26.35 -11.55
C ALA A 30 -55.07 -27.48 -10.81
N LYS A 31 -54.62 -28.74 -10.85
CA LYS A 31 -55.35 -29.86 -10.20
C LYS A 31 -54.57 -30.65 -9.15
N LEU A 32 -53.26 -30.41 -9.00
CA LEU A 32 -52.46 -31.05 -7.95
C LEU A 32 -52.26 -30.16 -6.71
N THR A 33 -52.37 -28.83 -6.85
CA THR A 33 -52.20 -27.87 -5.75
C THR A 33 -53.43 -27.80 -4.83
N ALA A 34 -54.64 -27.94 -5.37
CA ALA A 34 -55.88 -27.89 -4.57
C ALA A 34 -55.96 -29.01 -3.52
N ASN A 35 -55.46 -30.22 -3.82
CA ASN A 35 -55.47 -31.34 -2.88
C ASN A 35 -54.31 -31.28 -1.85
N LEU A 36 -53.27 -30.48 -2.09
CA LEU A 36 -52.16 -30.28 -1.17
C LEU A 36 -52.40 -29.10 -0.23
N GLU A 37 -53.09 -28.04 -0.67
CA GLU A 37 -53.45 -26.91 0.18
C GLU A 37 -54.45 -27.29 1.29
N ASP A 38 -55.46 -28.11 0.98
CA ASP A 38 -56.44 -28.55 1.99
C ASP A 38 -55.83 -29.44 3.08
N LYS A 39 -54.81 -30.25 2.75
CA LYS A 39 -54.09 -31.07 3.74
C LYS A 39 -52.97 -30.32 4.47
N ALA A 40 -52.34 -29.34 3.83
CA ALA A 40 -51.31 -28.51 4.47
C ALA A 40 -51.92 -27.48 5.45
N GLY A 41 -53.12 -26.97 5.17
CA GLY A 41 -53.85 -26.06 6.07
C GLY A 41 -54.17 -26.71 7.42
N SER A 42 -54.57 -27.98 7.41
CA SER A 42 -54.90 -28.76 8.62
C SER A 42 -53.67 -29.06 9.50
N LEU A 43 -52.48 -29.22 8.93
CA LEU A 43 -51.25 -29.45 9.70
C LEU A 43 -50.61 -28.15 10.21
N ALA A 44 -50.88 -27.01 9.58
CA ALA A 44 -50.34 -25.72 9.99
C ALA A 44 -51.04 -25.12 11.22
N GLU A 45 -52.24 -25.60 11.57
CA GLU A 45 -53.00 -25.11 12.72
C GLU A 45 -52.50 -25.66 14.07
N TYR A 46 -51.80 -26.81 14.06
CA TYR A 46 -51.28 -27.46 15.27
C TYR A 46 -49.80 -27.17 15.58
N ILE A 47 -49.11 -26.38 14.75
CA ILE A 47 -47.72 -25.99 14.99
C ILE A 47 -47.71 -24.58 15.61
N PRO A 48 -47.45 -24.42 16.92
CA PRO A 48 -47.34 -23.09 17.50
C PRO A 48 -46.21 -22.34 16.81
N ARG A 49 -46.55 -21.31 16.02
CA ARG A 49 -45.56 -20.48 15.34
C ARG A 49 -44.74 -19.75 16.41
N PRO A 50 -43.43 -20.02 16.56
CA PRO A 50 -42.61 -19.22 17.46
C PRO A 50 -42.64 -17.79 16.95
N LYS A 51 -42.90 -16.83 17.84
CA LYS A 51 -42.77 -15.40 17.52
C LYS A 51 -41.31 -15.13 17.22
N LEU A 52 -40.94 -15.15 15.94
CA LEU A 52 -39.63 -14.71 15.50
C LEU A 52 -39.53 -13.20 15.77
N PRO A 53 -38.45 -12.73 16.42
CA PRO A 53 -38.22 -11.31 16.63
C PRO A 53 -38.17 -10.60 15.27
N LYS A 54 -38.72 -9.38 15.20
CA LYS A 54 -38.74 -8.59 13.98
C LYS A 54 -37.30 -8.22 13.61
N LEU A 55 -36.97 -8.29 12.31
CA LEU A 55 -35.62 -7.99 11.82
C LEU A 55 -35.17 -6.54 12.11
N ASP A 56 -36.12 -5.63 12.41
CA ASP A 56 -35.85 -4.24 12.80
C ASP A 56 -35.20 -4.10 14.20
N ASP A 57 -35.27 -5.13 15.05
CA ASP A 57 -34.59 -5.14 16.36
C ASP A 57 -33.09 -5.46 16.23
N PHE A 58 -32.62 -5.95 15.08
CA PHE A 58 -31.21 -6.15 14.81
C PHE A 58 -30.58 -4.88 14.25
N ARG A 59 -30.50 -3.83 15.07
CA ARG A 59 -29.50 -2.78 14.85
C ARG A 59 -28.13 -3.44 15.03
N PHE A 60 -27.42 -3.73 13.94
CA PHE A 60 -26.05 -4.24 13.93
C PHE A 60 -25.01 -3.22 14.44
N ASN A 61 -25.30 -2.50 15.53
CA ASN A 61 -24.27 -1.90 16.37
C ASN A 61 -23.84 -2.97 17.38
N LEU A 62 -23.08 -3.95 16.90
CA LEU A 62 -22.65 -5.11 17.70
C LEU A 62 -21.85 -4.74 18.95
N LEU A 63 -21.40 -3.49 19.11
CA LEU A 63 -20.76 -2.98 20.32
C LEU A 63 -21.16 -1.51 20.55
N PRO A 64 -21.48 -1.11 21.79
CA PRO A 64 -21.66 0.30 22.14
C PRO A 64 -20.36 1.09 21.91
N PRO A 65 -20.45 2.41 21.60
CA PRO A 65 -19.26 3.25 21.49
C PRO A 65 -18.46 3.18 22.79
N ALA A 66 -17.14 3.29 22.69
CA ALA A 66 -16.26 3.25 23.85
C ALA A 66 -16.70 4.32 24.86
N ALA A 67 -17.07 3.91 26.07
CA ALA A 67 -17.50 4.83 27.14
C ALA A 67 -16.31 5.50 27.85
N HIS A 68 -15.13 4.87 27.78
CA HIS A 68 -13.91 5.32 28.44
C HIS A 68 -12.71 5.19 27.50
N LYS A 69 -11.70 6.04 27.72
CA LYS A 69 -10.43 5.97 27.00
C LYS A 69 -9.75 4.62 27.30
N PRO A 70 -9.34 3.85 26.28
CA PRO A 70 -8.66 2.59 26.51
C PRO A 70 -7.28 2.83 27.15
N PRO A 71 -6.80 1.90 27.99
CA PRO A 71 -5.53 2.05 28.68
C PRO A 71 -4.36 2.18 27.70
N GLU A 72 -3.29 2.85 28.13
CA GLU A 72 -2.04 2.91 27.37
C GLU A 72 -1.37 1.53 27.35
N GLN A 73 -1.03 1.06 26.16
CA GLN A 73 -0.34 -0.22 25.98
C GLN A 73 1.17 -0.01 26.05
N LYS A 74 1.92 -1.03 26.44
CA LYS A 74 3.40 -0.99 26.41
C LYS A 74 3.88 -0.78 24.97
N ASN A 75 4.95 0.01 24.79
CA ASN A 75 5.57 0.30 23.50
C ASN A 75 4.59 0.87 22.45
N SER A 76 3.61 1.67 22.90
CA SER A 76 2.56 2.23 22.05
C SER A 76 2.83 3.65 21.54
N THR A 77 4.06 4.14 21.71
CA THR A 77 4.48 5.48 21.31
C THR A 77 5.82 5.44 20.56
N GLY A 78 5.96 6.29 19.54
CA GLY A 78 7.18 6.36 18.73
C GLY A 78 7.05 7.37 17.58
N GLY A 79 8.15 8.03 17.21
CA GLY A 79 8.17 8.97 16.07
C GLY A 79 7.18 10.14 16.18
N GLY A 80 6.82 10.54 17.41
CA GLY A 80 5.79 11.55 17.68
C GLY A 80 4.36 11.10 17.34
N SER A 81 4.12 9.79 17.25
CA SER A 81 2.81 9.17 17.08
C SER A 81 2.49 8.24 18.26
N LYS A 82 1.20 8.08 18.55
CA LYS A 82 0.68 7.15 19.55
C LYS A 82 -0.27 6.16 18.88
N TRP A 83 -0.30 4.92 19.33
CA TRP A 83 -1.23 3.93 18.79
C TRP A 83 -1.93 3.08 19.84
N TYR A 84 -2.97 2.38 19.40
CA TYR A 84 -3.67 1.36 20.15
C TYR A 84 -3.81 0.12 19.27
N SER A 85 -3.26 -1.01 19.70
CA SER A 85 -3.36 -2.27 18.97
C SER A 85 -4.66 -2.97 19.35
N HIS A 86 -5.58 -3.07 18.39
CA HIS A 86 -6.90 -3.64 18.60
C HIS A 86 -7.43 -4.31 17.33
N TRP A 87 -8.25 -5.35 17.46
CA TRP A 87 -8.79 -6.09 16.31
C TRP A 87 -9.76 -5.26 15.46
N GLN A 88 -10.36 -4.20 16.02
CA GLN A 88 -11.22 -3.23 15.32
C GLN A 88 -10.47 -2.12 14.57
N TRP A 89 -9.21 -2.34 14.21
CA TRP A 89 -8.39 -1.36 13.50
C TRP A 89 -8.95 -0.97 12.12
N LEU A 90 -9.85 -1.78 11.54
CA LEU A 90 -10.60 -1.50 10.31
C LEU A 90 -11.82 -0.60 10.53
N ASN A 91 -11.89 0.14 11.64
CA ASN A 91 -12.85 1.23 11.79
C ASN A 91 -12.40 2.46 10.98
N PRO A 92 -13.29 3.19 10.29
CA PRO A 92 -12.94 4.42 9.57
C PRO A 92 -12.09 5.36 10.42
N PHE A 93 -12.53 5.76 11.61
CA PHE A 93 -11.84 6.75 12.44
C PHE A 93 -11.33 6.16 13.74
N SER A 94 -10.03 6.30 14.00
CA SER A 94 -9.40 5.78 15.21
C SER A 94 -9.97 6.39 16.49
N SER A 95 -10.34 7.68 16.44
CA SER A 95 -10.90 8.41 17.59
C SER A 95 -12.22 7.85 18.11
N SER A 96 -12.99 7.15 17.27
CA SER A 96 -14.22 6.47 17.70
C SER A 96 -13.98 5.31 18.69
N ILE A 97 -12.76 4.77 18.72
CA ILE A 97 -12.35 3.68 19.61
C ILE A 97 -11.48 4.23 20.75
N THR A 98 -10.54 5.11 20.44
CA THR A 98 -9.57 5.62 21.43
C THR A 98 -10.11 6.78 22.27
N LEU A 99 -11.17 7.46 21.79
CA LEU A 99 -11.62 8.77 22.31
C LEU A 99 -10.48 9.80 22.37
N ASP A 100 -9.48 9.63 21.51
CA ASP A 100 -8.27 10.45 21.40
C ASP A 100 -7.90 10.60 19.94
N GLU A 101 -7.91 11.84 19.46
CA GLU A 101 -7.59 12.20 18.07
C GLU A 101 -6.15 11.87 17.70
N ASP A 102 -5.21 12.00 18.63
CA ASP A 102 -3.77 11.81 18.35
C ASP A 102 -3.34 10.34 18.41
N ARG A 103 -4.26 9.41 18.68
CA ARG A 103 -3.98 7.99 18.86
C ARG A 103 -4.64 7.15 17.77
N SER A 104 -3.82 6.55 16.90
CA SER A 104 -4.28 5.68 15.81
C SER A 104 -4.54 4.25 16.27
N VAL A 105 -5.60 3.61 15.77
CA VAL A 105 -5.83 2.17 16.01
C VAL A 105 -5.11 1.36 14.94
N LEU A 106 -4.24 0.44 15.37
CA LEU A 106 -3.44 -0.41 14.49
C LEU A 106 -3.84 -1.88 14.66
N PRO A 107 -3.62 -2.73 13.64
CA PRO A 107 -3.89 -4.17 13.77
C PRO A 107 -3.08 -4.78 14.90
N PRO A 108 -3.58 -5.80 15.61
CA PRO A 108 -2.78 -6.56 16.56
C PRO A 108 -1.48 -7.06 15.91
N LEU A 109 -0.42 -7.17 16.70
CA LEU A 109 0.83 -7.74 16.21
C LEU A 109 0.59 -9.19 15.79
N ARG A 110 1.04 -9.53 14.58
CA ARG A 110 0.98 -10.91 14.11
C ARG A 110 1.94 -11.75 14.94
N LEU A 111 1.51 -12.97 15.26
CA LEU A 111 2.38 -13.95 15.88
C LEU A 111 3.55 -14.22 14.93
N ARG A 112 4.78 -14.01 15.40
CA ARG A 112 5.98 -14.36 14.65
C ARG A 112 6.13 -15.87 14.70
N LEU A 113 6.17 -16.51 13.54
CA LEU A 113 6.43 -17.94 13.48
C LEU A 113 7.90 -18.19 13.87
N PRO A 114 8.18 -19.15 14.76
CA PRO A 114 9.55 -19.49 15.11
C PRO A 114 10.29 -20.01 13.86
N VAL A 115 11.47 -19.46 13.60
CA VAL A 115 12.35 -19.93 12.53
C VAL A 115 13.32 -20.92 13.13
N TYR A 116 13.12 -22.21 12.83
CA TYR A 116 14.06 -23.25 13.23
C TYR A 116 15.25 -23.26 12.28
N THR A 117 16.43 -22.94 12.79
CA THR A 117 17.69 -23.06 12.05
C THR A 117 18.48 -24.23 12.60
N TYR A 118 19.10 -25.01 11.71
CA TYR A 118 20.04 -26.04 12.11
C TYR A 118 21.36 -25.37 12.49
N TYR A 119 21.76 -25.49 13.75
CA TYR A 119 23.06 -25.05 14.21
C TYR A 119 24.10 -26.13 13.89
N ASP A 120 24.97 -25.86 12.93
CA ASP A 120 26.09 -26.73 12.63
C ASP A 120 27.27 -26.43 13.56
N ALA A 121 27.38 -27.19 14.65
CA ALA A 121 28.42 -27.05 15.66
C ALA A 121 29.83 -27.42 15.15
N VAL A 122 29.94 -28.10 14.00
CA VAL A 122 31.19 -28.73 13.55
C VAL A 122 32.07 -27.76 12.75
N SER A 123 31.51 -26.64 12.29
CA SER A 123 32.20 -25.73 11.40
C SER A 123 32.74 -24.51 12.15
N LYS A 124 34.01 -24.53 12.56
CA LYS A 124 34.82 -23.29 12.67
C LYS A 124 34.94 -22.70 11.26
N LYS A 125 33.86 -22.09 10.79
CA LYS A 125 33.72 -21.55 9.46
C LYS A 125 34.77 -20.46 9.32
N ASN A 126 35.62 -20.57 8.30
CA ASN A 126 36.56 -19.50 7.98
C ASN A 126 35.75 -18.21 7.83
N LYS A 127 36.19 -17.10 8.47
CA LYS A 127 35.51 -15.80 8.41
C LYS A 127 35.21 -15.39 6.96
N ALA A 128 36.10 -15.72 6.03
CA ALA A 128 35.91 -15.47 4.60
C ALA A 128 34.73 -16.25 4.01
N LEU A 129 34.55 -17.51 4.41
CA LEU A 129 33.43 -18.35 3.95
C LEU A 129 32.10 -17.88 4.54
N ALA A 130 32.06 -17.54 5.83
CA ALA A 130 30.87 -16.98 6.46
C ALA A 130 30.43 -15.66 5.80
N GLU A 131 31.39 -14.81 5.44
CA GLU A 131 31.11 -13.57 4.71
C GLU A 131 30.62 -13.82 3.28
N ALA A 132 31.16 -14.83 2.59
CA ALA A 132 30.68 -15.25 1.27
C ALA A 132 29.24 -15.78 1.34
N ASP A 133 28.93 -16.67 2.29
CA ASP A 133 27.59 -17.19 2.55
C ASP A 133 26.60 -16.04 2.83
N ARG A 134 26.99 -15.09 3.67
CA ARG A 134 26.17 -13.91 3.99
C ARG A 134 25.86 -13.08 2.75
N LYS A 135 26.88 -12.80 1.92
CA LYS A 135 26.69 -12.07 0.66
C LYS A 135 25.76 -12.81 -0.30
N LEU A 136 25.89 -14.14 -0.39
CA LEU A 136 25.06 -14.98 -1.25
C LEU A 136 23.59 -14.94 -0.80
N LEU A 137 23.33 -15.09 0.50
CA LEU A 137 21.97 -15.02 1.07
C LEU A 137 21.31 -13.66 0.80
N LEU A 138 22.05 -12.56 0.95
CA LEU A 138 21.54 -11.22 0.65
C LEU A 138 21.24 -11.04 -0.85
N ALA A 139 22.08 -11.60 -1.72
CA ALA A 139 21.84 -11.59 -3.16
C ALA A 139 20.58 -12.38 -3.54
N TRP A 140 20.39 -13.56 -2.95
CA TRP A 140 19.17 -14.37 -3.15
C TRP A 140 17.91 -13.69 -2.66
N ARG A 141 17.93 -13.05 -1.48
CA ARG A 141 16.77 -12.30 -0.97
C ARG A 141 16.36 -11.17 -1.91
N ARG A 142 17.33 -10.43 -2.45
CA ARG A 142 17.08 -9.40 -3.46
C ARG A 142 16.49 -10.00 -4.74
N ALA A 143 17.06 -11.10 -5.25
CA ALA A 143 16.55 -11.78 -6.44
C ALA A 143 15.10 -12.27 -6.24
N CYS A 144 14.79 -12.84 -5.06
CA CYS A 144 13.43 -13.21 -4.68
C CYS A 144 12.48 -12.01 -4.75
N PHE A 145 12.85 -10.88 -4.13
CA PHE A 145 12.05 -9.65 -4.18
C PHE A 145 11.80 -9.19 -5.62
N GLN A 146 12.84 -9.10 -6.44
CA GLN A 146 12.72 -8.64 -7.83
C GLN A 146 11.88 -9.60 -8.69
N SER A 147 12.00 -10.92 -8.45
CA SER A 147 11.21 -11.94 -9.16
C SER A 147 9.74 -11.99 -8.74
N ALA A 148 9.44 -11.65 -7.47
CA ALA A 148 8.07 -11.66 -6.94
C ALA A 148 7.19 -10.59 -7.59
N PHE A 149 7.79 -9.48 -8.02
CA PHE A 149 7.10 -8.33 -8.60
C PHE A 149 7.45 -8.16 -10.08
N SER A 150 6.98 -9.10 -10.91
CA SER A 150 7.25 -9.15 -12.36
C SER A 150 6.76 -7.92 -13.13
N SER A 151 5.76 -7.20 -12.62
CA SER A 151 5.26 -5.96 -13.23
C SER A 151 6.06 -4.72 -12.80
N GLY A 152 6.95 -4.86 -11.80
CA GLY A 152 7.84 -3.82 -11.33
C GLY A 152 7.37 -3.08 -10.07
N ILE A 153 7.82 -1.83 -9.93
CA ILE A 153 7.57 -0.97 -8.78
C ILE A 153 6.67 0.20 -9.20
N SER A 154 5.63 0.45 -8.43
CA SER A 154 4.69 1.54 -8.62
C SER A 154 4.90 2.59 -7.52
N VAL A 155 5.31 3.80 -7.90
CA VAL A 155 5.43 4.95 -6.98
C VAL A 155 4.23 5.85 -7.18
N LEU A 156 3.30 5.86 -6.23
CA LEU A 156 2.03 6.56 -6.36
C LEU A 156 2.25 8.09 -6.49
N LYS A 157 1.71 8.70 -7.55
CA LYS A 157 1.77 10.15 -7.80
C LYS A 157 0.40 10.70 -8.25
N PRO A 158 -0.54 10.92 -7.32
CA PRO A 158 -1.92 11.31 -7.68
C PRO A 158 -2.01 12.69 -8.35
N PHE A 159 -1.12 13.61 -8.01
CA PHE A 159 -1.12 14.99 -8.51
C PHE A 159 0.19 15.32 -9.23
N PRO A 160 0.36 14.89 -10.49
CA PRO A 160 1.64 15.00 -11.19
C PRO A 160 2.15 16.43 -11.34
N ASP A 161 1.26 17.42 -11.27
CA ASP A 161 1.56 18.83 -11.52
C ASP A 161 2.32 19.51 -10.38
N TYR A 162 2.07 19.18 -9.11
CA TYR A 162 2.65 19.92 -7.97
C TYR A 162 3.18 19.02 -6.85
N THR A 163 3.26 17.71 -7.07
CA THR A 163 3.80 16.76 -6.08
C THR A 163 5.01 15.99 -6.61
N THR A 164 5.84 16.62 -7.44
CA THR A 164 7.02 15.94 -8.02
C THR A 164 8.12 15.78 -6.96
N ALA A 165 8.39 16.83 -6.20
CA ALA A 165 9.35 16.79 -5.09
C ALA A 165 8.88 15.84 -3.98
N LEU A 166 7.58 15.85 -3.70
CA LEU A 166 6.93 15.01 -2.69
C LEU A 166 7.21 13.52 -2.90
N VAL A 167 7.09 13.03 -4.15
CA VAL A 167 7.32 11.61 -4.47
C VAL A 167 8.79 11.28 -4.76
N GLY A 168 9.65 12.30 -4.87
CA GLY A 168 11.07 12.17 -5.22
C GLY A 168 11.82 11.11 -4.39
N PRO A 169 11.73 11.12 -3.05
CA PRO A 169 12.31 10.09 -2.20
C PRO A 169 11.85 8.66 -2.53
N GLY A 170 10.57 8.50 -2.89
CA GLY A 170 9.99 7.20 -3.26
C GLY A 170 10.48 6.71 -4.63
N VAL A 171 10.60 7.63 -5.60
CA VAL A 171 11.20 7.34 -6.91
C VAL A 171 12.67 6.96 -6.76
N ARG A 172 13.40 7.66 -5.90
CA ARG A 172 14.79 7.33 -5.58
C ARG A 172 14.90 5.93 -5.00
N LEU A 173 14.09 5.60 -3.99
CA LEU A 173 14.06 4.26 -3.39
C LEU A 173 13.74 3.19 -4.43
N ALA A 174 12.72 3.40 -5.27
CA ALA A 174 12.37 2.49 -6.35
C ALA A 174 13.54 2.25 -7.31
N THR A 175 14.28 3.31 -7.65
CA THR A 175 15.47 3.23 -8.52
C THR A 175 16.56 2.37 -7.88
N LEU A 176 16.81 2.53 -6.57
CA LEU A 176 17.81 1.74 -5.85
C LEU A 176 17.41 0.26 -5.71
N LEU A 177 16.12 -0.03 -5.52
CA LEU A 177 15.57 -1.39 -5.47
C LEU A 177 15.62 -2.08 -6.84
N ALA A 178 15.38 -1.33 -7.91
CA ALA A 178 15.42 -1.83 -9.28
C ALA A 178 16.85 -2.08 -9.81
N GLU A 179 17.89 -1.55 -9.17
CA GLU A 179 19.28 -1.82 -9.55
C GLU A 179 19.59 -3.33 -9.50
N CYS A 180 20.42 -3.81 -10.42
CA CYS A 180 21.05 -5.12 -10.29
C CYS A 180 22.40 -4.95 -9.58
N MET A 181 22.68 -5.79 -8.58
CA MET A 181 23.98 -5.76 -7.90
C MET A 181 25.04 -6.35 -8.83
N PRO A 182 26.23 -5.72 -8.98
CA PRO A 182 27.34 -6.35 -9.68
C PRO A 182 27.76 -7.59 -8.90
N LEU A 183 27.54 -8.75 -9.50
CA LEU A 183 27.80 -10.03 -8.86
C LEU A 183 29.32 -10.25 -8.78
N GLN A 184 29.84 -10.40 -7.56
CA GLN A 184 31.21 -10.89 -7.31
C GLN A 184 31.28 -12.44 -7.30
N MET A 185 30.14 -13.10 -7.50
CA MET A 185 29.94 -14.55 -7.42
C MET A 185 29.08 -14.99 -8.61
N PRO A 186 29.15 -16.25 -9.07
CA PRO A 186 28.28 -16.70 -10.16
C PRO A 186 26.80 -16.50 -9.77
N PRO A 187 25.97 -15.91 -10.66
CA PRO A 187 24.55 -15.79 -10.40
C PRO A 187 23.95 -17.17 -10.18
N SER A 188 23.33 -17.38 -9.03
CA SER A 188 22.58 -18.59 -8.73
C SER A 188 21.22 -18.23 -8.17
N CYS A 189 20.24 -19.07 -8.47
CA CYS A 189 18.93 -18.97 -7.85
C CYS A 189 18.94 -19.64 -6.48
N PRO A 190 18.10 -19.17 -5.54
CA PRO A 190 17.96 -19.83 -4.27
C PRO A 190 17.36 -21.24 -4.46
N PRO A 191 17.72 -22.21 -3.60
CA PRO A 191 17.26 -23.60 -3.74
C PRO A 191 15.74 -23.78 -3.77
N ASN A 192 15.00 -22.89 -3.08
CA ASN A 192 13.54 -22.91 -3.04
C ASN A 192 12.87 -22.36 -4.32
N ASN A 193 13.61 -21.68 -5.19
CA ASN A 193 13.12 -21.15 -6.46
C ASN A 193 14.18 -21.32 -7.55
N PRO A 194 14.41 -22.56 -8.04
CA PRO A 194 15.47 -22.84 -9.00
C PRO A 194 15.26 -22.18 -10.37
N LYS A 195 14.04 -21.73 -10.69
CA LYS A 195 13.68 -21.05 -11.94
C LYS A 195 13.60 -19.54 -11.80
N CYS A 196 14.30 -18.97 -10.82
CA CYS A 196 14.29 -17.52 -10.61
C CYS A 196 14.84 -16.78 -11.85
N GLN A 197 14.28 -15.61 -12.13
CA GLN A 197 14.83 -14.74 -13.15
C GLN A 197 15.96 -13.91 -12.54
N LEU A 198 17.17 -14.09 -13.05
CA LEU A 198 18.33 -13.31 -12.62
C LEU A 198 18.19 -11.87 -13.09
N CYS A 199 18.51 -10.93 -12.20
CA CYS A 199 18.50 -9.50 -12.52
C CYS A 199 19.58 -9.21 -13.56
N THR A 200 19.15 -8.87 -14.77
CA THR A 200 20.00 -8.34 -15.84
C THR A 200 19.62 -6.89 -16.10
N ASP A 201 20.52 -6.09 -16.65
CA ASP A 201 20.23 -4.68 -16.94
C ASP A 201 19.03 -4.50 -17.88
N ALA A 202 18.87 -5.42 -18.84
CA ALA A 202 17.73 -5.45 -19.75
C ALA A 202 16.43 -5.89 -19.07
N GLY A 203 16.52 -6.75 -18.05
CA GLY A 203 15.40 -7.29 -17.28
C GLY A 203 15.12 -6.57 -15.95
N ARG A 204 15.66 -5.36 -15.74
CA ARG A 204 15.46 -4.60 -14.50
C ARG A 204 13.97 -4.29 -14.26
N MET A 205 13.60 -4.15 -12.99
CA MET A 205 12.23 -3.81 -12.62
C MET A 205 11.82 -2.48 -13.25
N LYS A 206 10.64 -2.45 -13.87
CA LYS A 206 10.06 -1.22 -14.41
C LYS A 206 9.56 -0.35 -13.26
N ILE A 207 9.79 0.95 -13.35
CA ILE A 207 9.27 1.92 -12.37
C ILE A 207 8.17 2.72 -13.06
N ALA A 208 6.97 2.67 -12.49
CA ALA A 208 5.82 3.45 -12.96
C ALA A 208 5.40 4.45 -11.89
N GLN A 209 4.83 5.58 -12.32
CA GLN A 209 4.26 6.59 -11.44
C GLN A 209 2.78 6.81 -11.75
N PRO A 210 1.88 5.86 -11.41
CA PRO A 210 0.46 6.03 -11.66
C PRO A 210 -0.16 7.07 -10.72
N ASP A 211 -1.26 7.64 -11.16
CA ASP A 211 -2.09 8.58 -10.40
C ASP A 211 -3.01 7.89 -9.37
N GLY A 212 -3.22 6.58 -9.52
CA GLY A 212 -4.01 5.76 -8.60
C GLY A 212 -3.31 4.47 -8.18
N TYR A 213 -3.76 3.91 -7.06
CA TYR A 213 -3.33 2.61 -6.55
C TYR A 213 -3.89 1.48 -7.43
N LYS A 214 -3.03 0.53 -7.77
CA LYS A 214 -3.39 -0.69 -8.50
C LYS A 214 -3.27 -1.90 -7.58
N ASN A 215 -4.39 -2.56 -7.33
CA ASN A 215 -4.39 -3.80 -6.54
C ASN A 215 -3.91 -4.98 -7.42
N SER A 216 -2.60 -5.20 -7.47
CA SER A 216 -1.99 -6.31 -8.21
C SER A 216 -0.90 -6.98 -7.38
N SER A 217 -0.88 -8.31 -7.37
CA SER A 217 0.15 -9.10 -6.69
C SER A 217 1.52 -9.00 -7.34
N ALA A 218 1.58 -8.65 -8.63
CA ALA A 218 2.81 -8.56 -9.40
C ALA A 218 3.49 -7.19 -9.32
N LEU A 219 2.89 -6.22 -8.60
CA LEU A 219 3.40 -4.87 -8.43
C LEU A 219 3.75 -4.61 -6.96
N PHE A 220 4.95 -4.07 -6.73
CA PHE A 220 5.31 -3.51 -5.43
C PHE A 220 4.94 -2.03 -5.39
N THR A 221 4.15 -1.60 -4.42
CA THR A 221 3.69 -0.21 -4.32
C THR A 221 4.49 0.56 -3.27
N ILE A 222 5.00 1.73 -3.65
CA ILE A 222 5.57 2.71 -2.73
C ILE A 222 4.63 3.92 -2.70
N GLY A 223 4.07 4.21 -1.53
CA GLY A 223 3.18 5.35 -1.32
C GLY A 223 3.78 6.36 -0.37
N ILE A 224 3.69 7.65 -0.74
CA ILE A 224 4.11 8.77 0.11
C ILE A 224 2.89 9.65 0.33
N ILE A 225 2.52 9.83 1.59
CA ILE A 225 1.29 10.48 2.02
C ILE A 225 1.63 11.83 2.65
N PRO A 226 1.23 12.96 2.05
CA PRO A 226 1.38 14.26 2.69
C PRO A 226 0.38 14.45 3.82
N HIS A 227 0.75 15.26 4.81
CA HIS A 227 -0.25 15.90 5.64
C HIS A 227 -1.16 16.81 4.76
N PRO A 228 -2.48 16.94 5.04
CA PRO A 228 -3.37 17.76 4.20
C PRO A 228 -2.94 19.24 4.09
N TYR A 229 -2.27 19.76 5.12
CA TYR A 229 -1.62 21.08 5.08
C TYR A 229 -0.53 21.15 4.01
N THR A 230 0.42 20.21 4.04
CA THR A 230 1.52 20.11 3.07
C THR A 230 0.99 20.01 1.64
N LEU A 231 -0.06 19.23 1.42
CA LEU A 231 -0.69 19.12 0.10
C LEU A 231 -1.34 20.43 -0.35
N SER A 232 -2.02 21.13 0.56
CA SER A 232 -2.66 22.42 0.29
C SER A 232 -1.64 23.51 -0.04
N THR A 233 -0.52 23.55 0.68
CA THR A 233 0.63 24.42 0.40
C THR A 233 1.20 24.17 -1.00
N LEU A 234 1.40 22.91 -1.38
CA LEU A 234 1.91 22.54 -2.70
C LEU A 234 0.94 22.89 -3.83
N ARG A 235 -0.36 22.65 -3.65
CA ARG A 235 -1.37 23.04 -4.64
C ARG A 235 -1.45 24.55 -4.84
N LYS A 236 -1.36 25.32 -3.74
CA LYS A 236 -1.36 26.79 -3.81
C LYS A 236 -0.05 27.34 -4.41
N GLY A 237 1.08 26.68 -4.17
CA GLY A 237 2.41 27.16 -4.53
C GLY A 237 2.97 28.22 -3.56
N ASP A 238 2.31 28.40 -2.40
CA ASP A 238 2.61 29.45 -1.43
C ASP A 238 2.42 28.93 0.01
N ASP A 239 3.19 29.47 0.95
CA ASP A 239 3.20 29.07 2.36
C ASP A 239 2.11 29.76 3.19
N ASN A 240 1.56 30.87 2.71
CA ASN A 240 0.49 31.61 3.37
C ASN A 240 -0.89 30.95 3.19
N ILE A 241 -1.16 29.89 3.95
CA ILE A 241 -2.44 29.17 3.94
C ILE A 241 -3.39 29.74 4.99
N THR A 242 -4.56 30.22 4.56
CA THR A 242 -5.60 30.75 5.45
C THR A 242 -6.78 29.80 5.57
N ALA A 243 -7.55 29.90 6.66
CA ALA A 243 -8.78 29.13 6.83
C ALA A 243 -9.81 29.39 5.70
N ALA A 244 -9.83 30.61 5.15
CA ALA A 244 -10.70 30.97 4.03
C ALA A 244 -10.29 30.24 2.75
N TYR A 245 -9.00 30.19 2.43
CA TYR A 245 -8.47 29.43 1.30
C TYR A 245 -8.88 27.96 1.42
N ILE A 246 -8.65 27.32 2.57
CA ILE A 246 -9.02 25.92 2.80
C ILE A 246 -10.52 25.69 2.51
N ARG A 247 -11.41 26.50 3.08
CA ARG A 247 -12.85 26.25 2.96
C ARG A 247 -13.44 26.59 1.59
N ARG A 248 -12.84 27.54 0.85
CA ARG A 248 -13.43 28.11 -0.39
C ARG A 248 -12.75 27.65 -1.66
N GLU A 249 -11.46 27.33 -1.61
CA GLU A 249 -10.64 27.02 -2.78
C GLU A 249 -10.13 25.58 -2.80
N THR A 250 -10.48 24.78 -1.78
CA THR A 250 -10.00 23.39 -1.67
C THR A 250 -11.13 22.38 -1.58
N GLU A 251 -10.95 21.29 -2.31
CA GLU A 251 -11.76 20.08 -2.17
C GLU A 251 -11.40 19.33 -0.88
N ARG A 252 -12.37 18.56 -0.37
CA ARG A 252 -12.19 17.71 0.81
C ARG A 252 -11.53 16.40 0.43
N ASP A 253 -10.57 15.97 1.26
CA ASP A 253 -9.90 14.68 1.18
C ASP A 253 -9.39 14.31 -0.24
N PRO A 254 -8.74 15.26 -0.95
CA PRO A 254 -8.40 15.07 -2.35
C PRO A 254 -7.38 13.94 -2.54
N TRP A 255 -6.49 13.69 -1.56
CA TRP A 255 -5.44 12.70 -1.72
C TRP A 255 -5.99 11.28 -1.69
N LEU A 256 -6.85 10.95 -0.73
CA LEU A 256 -7.44 9.62 -0.59
C LEU A 256 -8.37 9.31 -1.76
N ILE A 257 -9.15 10.29 -2.23
CA ILE A 257 -10.00 10.12 -3.41
C ILE A 257 -9.13 9.84 -4.64
N ALA A 258 -8.13 10.69 -4.92
CA ALA A 258 -7.29 10.55 -6.11
C ALA A 258 -6.48 9.25 -6.10
N SER A 259 -5.89 8.89 -4.95
CA SER A 259 -5.10 7.66 -4.80
C SER A 259 -5.91 6.38 -4.93
N THR A 260 -7.19 6.39 -4.53
CA THR A 260 -8.01 5.16 -4.52
C THR A 260 -9.01 5.07 -5.69
N LYS A 261 -9.14 6.13 -6.50
CA LYS A 261 -10.09 6.19 -7.62
C LYS A 261 -10.01 4.99 -8.56
N GLN A 262 -8.80 4.47 -8.82
CA GLN A 262 -8.58 3.41 -9.79
C GLN A 262 -9.15 2.05 -9.36
N PHE A 263 -9.22 1.77 -8.06
CA PHE A 263 -9.72 0.48 -7.57
C PHE A 263 -11.08 0.56 -6.88
N LEU A 264 -11.51 1.75 -6.43
CA LEU A 264 -12.80 1.96 -5.77
C LEU A 264 -13.83 2.71 -6.61
N GLY A 265 -13.45 3.20 -7.80
CA GLY A 265 -14.29 4.08 -8.61
C GLY A 265 -14.33 5.52 -8.08
N LEU A 266 -15.13 6.39 -8.71
CA LEU A 266 -15.29 7.80 -8.33
C LEU A 266 -16.50 8.04 -7.40
N GLU A 267 -17.47 7.12 -7.39
CA GLU A 267 -18.76 7.31 -6.69
C GLU A 267 -18.66 7.22 -5.17
N ARG A 268 -17.59 6.61 -4.65
CA ARG A 268 -17.39 6.47 -3.20
C ARG A 268 -16.89 7.77 -2.59
N ASP A 269 -17.51 8.15 -1.48
CA ASP A 269 -17.09 9.26 -0.63
C ASP A 269 -15.72 8.99 0.03
N ALA A 270 -15.10 10.03 0.58
CA ALA A 270 -13.78 9.91 1.20
C ALA A 270 -13.77 8.99 2.44
N THR A 271 -14.82 9.01 3.26
CA THR A 271 -14.87 8.25 4.52
C THR A 271 -14.97 6.75 4.25
N SER A 272 -15.79 6.32 3.27
CA SER A 272 -15.85 4.91 2.88
C SER A 272 -14.56 4.35 2.26
N ARG A 273 -13.61 5.22 1.87
CA ARG A 273 -12.29 4.83 1.33
C ARG A 273 -11.25 4.59 2.42
N VAL A 274 -11.47 5.06 3.65
CA VAL A 274 -10.49 4.95 4.74
C VAL A 274 -10.21 3.50 5.10
N VAL A 275 -11.25 2.67 5.26
CA VAL A 275 -11.10 1.26 5.64
C VAL A 275 -10.39 0.44 4.55
N PRO A 276 -10.81 0.48 3.27
CA PRO A 276 -10.06 -0.15 2.19
C PRO A 276 -8.59 0.31 2.12
N PHE A 277 -8.33 1.59 2.39
CA PHE A 277 -6.96 2.11 2.39
C PHE A 277 -6.13 1.56 3.56
N LYS A 278 -6.70 1.49 4.76
CA LYS A 278 -6.05 0.84 5.92
C LYS A 278 -5.69 -0.60 5.61
N ASP A 279 -6.56 -1.34 4.94
CA ASP A 279 -6.31 -2.71 4.49
C ASP A 279 -5.17 -2.78 3.43
N VAL A 280 -5.13 -1.83 2.50
CA VAL A 280 -4.01 -1.71 1.53
C VAL A 280 -2.66 -1.49 2.23
N VAL A 281 -2.63 -0.78 3.36
CA VAL A 281 -1.40 -0.48 4.11
C VAL A 281 -1.00 -1.64 5.03
N ALA A 282 -1.93 -2.16 5.82
CA ALA A 282 -1.64 -3.03 6.96
C ALA A 282 -2.38 -4.39 6.93
N GLY A 283 -3.19 -4.63 5.91
CA GLY A 283 -3.88 -5.90 5.68
C GLY A 283 -2.93 -7.05 5.34
N ASP A 284 -3.49 -8.24 5.18
CA ASP A 284 -2.69 -9.46 5.01
C ASP A 284 -1.83 -9.46 3.75
N HIS A 285 -2.37 -8.94 2.65
CA HIS A 285 -1.61 -8.79 1.42
C HIS A 285 -0.84 -7.47 1.36
N GLY A 286 -1.39 -6.38 1.93
CA GLY A 286 -0.81 -5.04 1.90
C GLY A 286 0.61 -4.98 2.45
N VAL A 287 0.84 -5.66 3.59
CA VAL A 287 2.14 -5.68 4.28
C VAL A 287 3.28 -6.22 3.42
N SER A 288 3.00 -7.17 2.53
CA SER A 288 4.02 -7.81 1.69
C SER A 288 4.25 -7.10 0.35
N ARG A 289 3.30 -6.27 -0.09
CA ARG A 289 3.26 -5.69 -1.44
C ARG A 289 3.38 -4.16 -1.45
N GLY A 290 3.42 -3.54 -0.28
CA GLY A 290 3.35 -2.11 -0.11
C GLY A 290 4.33 -1.58 0.92
N LEU A 291 4.88 -0.41 0.64
CA LEU A 291 5.68 0.37 1.59
C LEU A 291 5.16 1.81 1.59
N TRP A 292 4.74 2.26 2.78
CA TRP A 292 4.05 3.54 2.94
C TRP A 292 4.82 4.45 3.90
N PHE A 293 4.97 5.71 3.50
CA PHE A 293 5.61 6.75 4.30
C PHE A 293 4.72 7.98 4.37
N THR A 294 4.94 8.81 5.38
CA THR A 294 4.46 10.20 5.33
C THR A 294 5.56 11.13 4.85
N VAL A 295 5.19 12.21 4.17
CA VAL A 295 6.14 13.21 3.65
C VAL A 295 6.98 13.80 4.77
N GLU A 296 6.39 13.98 5.94
CA GLU A 296 6.98 14.63 7.11
C GLU A 296 8.05 13.75 7.79
N MET A 297 8.10 12.45 7.48
CA MET A 297 9.12 11.52 7.98
C MET A 297 10.38 11.47 7.12
N LEU A 298 10.30 11.88 5.85
CA LEU A 298 11.43 11.88 4.93
C LEU A 298 12.14 13.24 4.97
N PRO A 299 13.40 13.42 4.55
CA PRO A 299 14.02 14.74 4.42
C PRO A 299 13.39 15.58 3.29
N ALA A 300 13.51 16.91 3.36
CA ALA A 300 12.98 17.84 2.34
C ALA A 300 14.09 18.31 1.40
N LYS A 301 15.34 18.29 1.89
CA LYS A 301 16.49 18.85 1.22
C LYS A 301 17.29 17.75 0.53
N ASN A 302 17.62 18.00 -0.74
CA ASN A 302 18.49 17.19 -1.59
C ASN A 302 19.98 17.49 -1.33
N GLU A 303 20.40 17.75 -0.09
CA GLU A 303 21.82 18.04 0.17
C GLU A 303 22.73 16.84 -0.12
N GLU A 304 22.15 15.66 -0.23
CA GLU A 304 22.71 14.59 -1.04
C GLU A 304 21.60 14.12 -1.99
N GLU A 305 21.93 13.79 -3.24
CA GLU A 305 21.02 13.03 -4.13
C GLU A 305 20.61 11.65 -3.55
N SER A 306 21.02 11.36 -2.32
CA SER A 306 20.91 10.12 -1.58
C SER A 306 19.80 10.21 -0.52
N LEU A 307 19.09 9.09 -0.30
CA LEU A 307 18.23 8.96 0.88
C LEU A 307 19.11 8.89 2.13
N PRO A 308 18.70 9.46 3.29
CA PRO A 308 19.52 9.42 4.49
C PRO A 308 19.93 7.99 4.83
N THR A 309 21.19 7.80 5.20
CA THR A 309 21.74 6.49 5.55
C THR A 309 20.90 5.81 6.63
N SER A 310 20.46 6.55 7.65
CA SER A 310 19.58 6.05 8.70
C SER A 310 18.26 5.47 8.17
N VAL A 311 17.64 6.12 7.17
CA VAL A 311 16.41 5.62 6.53
C VAL A 311 16.71 4.37 5.72
N LEU A 312 17.83 4.35 4.99
CA LEU A 312 18.23 3.19 4.22
C LEU A 312 18.60 1.98 5.10
N ASP A 313 19.21 2.19 6.26
CA ASP A 313 19.51 1.14 7.24
C ASP A 313 18.22 0.51 7.80
N GLU A 314 17.19 1.33 8.08
CA GLU A 314 15.87 0.82 8.45
C GLU A 314 15.22 0.01 7.33
N LEU A 315 15.45 0.40 6.08
CA LEU A 315 14.90 -0.30 4.93
C LEU A 315 15.66 -1.59 4.62
N ASP A 316 16.97 -1.64 4.85
CA ASP A 316 17.74 -2.88 4.77
C ASP A 316 17.16 -3.94 5.72
N TRP A 317 16.76 -3.52 6.92
CA TRP A 317 16.04 -4.38 7.86
C TRP A 317 14.66 -4.81 7.33
N HIS A 318 13.88 -3.86 6.84
CA HIS A 318 12.53 -4.12 6.33
C HIS A 318 12.51 -5.11 5.16
N PHE A 319 13.43 -4.96 4.21
CA PHE A 319 13.53 -5.85 3.04
C PHE A 319 14.36 -7.11 3.34
N GLY A 320 15.17 -7.10 4.40
CA GLY A 320 16.06 -8.19 4.77
C GLY A 320 17.28 -8.35 3.84
N PHE A 321 17.58 -7.34 3.01
CA PHE A 321 18.76 -7.28 2.16
C PHE A 321 19.29 -5.85 2.04
N VAL A 322 20.57 -5.70 1.70
CA VAL A 322 21.21 -4.37 1.59
C VAL A 322 20.78 -3.67 0.30
N ILE A 323 20.15 -2.50 0.45
CA ILE A 323 19.80 -1.62 -0.65
C ILE A 323 21.05 -0.84 -1.09
N PRO A 324 21.35 -0.73 -2.40
CA PRO A 324 22.48 0.06 -2.87
C PRO A 324 22.31 1.51 -2.43
N ARG A 325 23.39 2.13 -1.95
CA ARG A 325 23.36 3.54 -1.54
C ARG A 325 23.42 4.50 -2.73
N LYS A 326 24.05 4.05 -3.82
CA LYS A 326 24.25 4.82 -5.06
C LYS A 326 23.75 4.03 -6.25
N THR A 327 23.28 4.75 -7.27
CA THR A 327 22.95 4.16 -8.55
C THR A 327 24.22 3.76 -9.31
N ARG A 328 24.10 2.88 -10.29
CA ARG A 328 25.18 2.53 -11.21
C ARG A 328 25.66 3.75 -11.98
N LEU A 329 24.75 4.62 -12.41
CA LEU A 329 25.09 5.85 -13.12
C LEU A 329 25.95 6.77 -12.26
N GLU A 330 25.62 6.93 -10.97
CA GLU A 330 26.45 7.68 -10.02
C GLU A 330 27.82 7.03 -9.83
N ARG A 331 27.87 5.70 -9.64
CA ARG A 331 29.14 4.97 -9.52
C ARG A 331 30.02 5.11 -10.75
N THR A 332 29.45 5.10 -11.95
CA THR A 332 30.19 5.31 -13.21
C THR A 332 30.65 6.75 -13.34
N LYS A 333 29.82 7.75 -12.99
CA LYS A 333 30.22 9.16 -12.98
C LYS A 333 31.39 9.42 -12.03
N GLU A 334 31.32 8.90 -10.80
CA GLU A 334 32.40 9.02 -9.81
C GLU A 334 33.70 8.37 -10.30
N LYS A 335 33.62 7.20 -10.93
CA LYS A 335 34.79 6.53 -11.53
C LYS A 335 35.40 7.38 -12.64
N ASN A 336 34.59 7.89 -13.57
CA ASN A 336 35.10 8.70 -14.69
C ASN A 336 35.71 10.03 -14.21
N VAL A 337 35.14 10.64 -13.18
CA VAL A 337 35.71 11.84 -12.52
C VAL A 337 37.04 11.51 -11.85
N SER A 338 37.17 10.34 -11.20
CA SER A 338 38.43 9.89 -10.59
C SER A 338 39.50 9.46 -11.62
N SER A 339 39.09 9.04 -12.82
CA SER A 339 39.97 8.55 -13.89
C SER A 339 40.38 9.64 -14.89
N GLY A 340 39.98 10.90 -14.69
CA GLY A 340 40.39 12.03 -15.53
C GLY A 340 39.83 12.03 -16.96
N GLU A 341 38.97 11.08 -17.32
CA GLU A 341 38.30 11.05 -18.61
C GLU A 341 37.21 12.13 -18.64
N LYS A 342 37.51 13.25 -19.32
CA LYS A 342 36.54 14.31 -19.60
C LYS A 342 35.36 13.69 -20.36
N ALA A 343 34.21 13.58 -19.69
CA ALA A 343 32.95 13.30 -20.35
C ALA A 343 32.76 14.36 -21.45
N LYS A 344 32.55 13.91 -22.70
CA LYS A 344 32.11 14.79 -23.78
C LYS A 344 30.84 15.51 -23.27
N GLN A 345 30.91 16.84 -23.19
CA GLN A 345 29.77 17.68 -22.87
C GLN A 345 28.69 17.43 -23.93
N ASP A 346 27.69 16.63 -23.60
CA ASP A 346 26.41 16.70 -24.28
C ASP A 346 25.85 18.11 -24.06
N GLN A 347 25.57 18.81 -25.15
CA GLN A 347 25.13 20.20 -25.16
C GLN A 347 23.89 20.40 -24.26
N PRO A 348 23.77 21.55 -23.57
CA PRO A 348 22.67 21.81 -22.67
C PRO A 348 21.36 21.93 -23.47
N LYS A 349 20.41 21.03 -23.24
CA LYS A 349 18.99 21.30 -23.56
C LYS A 349 18.46 22.27 -22.50
N GLU A 350 18.78 23.55 -22.66
CA GLU A 350 18.82 24.54 -21.57
C GLU A 350 17.46 25.07 -21.11
N ASP A 351 16.41 25.06 -21.94
CA ASP A 351 15.14 25.71 -21.54
C ASP A 351 14.21 24.83 -20.69
N LYS A 352 14.14 23.51 -20.94
CA LYS A 352 13.20 22.62 -20.22
C LYS A 352 13.73 22.15 -18.87
N ASN A 353 15.05 22.02 -18.73
CA ASN A 353 15.67 21.54 -17.50
C ASN A 353 15.74 22.63 -16.44
N THR A 354 16.01 23.88 -16.82
CA THR A 354 16.08 25.02 -15.89
C THR A 354 14.74 25.30 -15.23
N HIS A 355 13.65 25.35 -15.99
CA HIS A 355 12.30 25.55 -15.44
C HIS A 355 11.84 24.38 -14.54
N ARG A 356 12.14 23.12 -14.93
CA ARG A 356 11.86 21.95 -14.09
C ARG A 356 12.62 21.97 -12.77
N ASN A 357 13.90 22.34 -12.80
CA ASN A 357 14.74 22.43 -11.61
C ASN A 357 14.26 23.55 -10.68
N GLY A 358 13.87 24.71 -11.23
CA GLY A 358 13.27 25.80 -10.45
C GLY A 358 11.98 25.39 -9.75
N LYS A 359 11.07 24.72 -10.47
CA LYS A 359 9.82 24.19 -9.91
C LYS A 359 10.06 23.17 -8.79
N LEU A 360 10.98 22.23 -9.01
CA LEU A 360 11.33 21.20 -8.02
C LEU A 360 11.93 21.83 -6.75
N SER A 361 12.82 22.82 -6.91
CA SER A 361 13.41 23.56 -5.79
C SER A 361 12.34 24.28 -4.98
N ARG A 362 11.37 24.90 -5.65
CA ARG A 362 10.26 25.59 -4.99
C ARG A 362 9.35 24.63 -4.21
N GLU A 363 9.00 23.48 -4.80
CA GLU A 363 8.21 22.45 -4.11
C GLU A 363 8.94 21.94 -2.84
N ASN A 364 10.26 21.72 -2.90
CA ASN A 364 11.06 21.31 -1.73
C ASN A 364 11.04 22.37 -0.61
N GLU A 365 11.21 23.64 -0.96
CA GLU A 365 11.16 24.75 0.01
C GLU A 365 9.80 24.81 0.72
N LEU A 366 8.70 24.65 -0.03
CA LEU A 366 7.35 24.63 0.52
C LEU A 366 7.13 23.43 1.46
N ILE A 367 7.66 22.25 1.11
CA ILE A 367 7.60 21.06 1.96
C ILE A 367 8.36 21.30 3.27
N GLU A 368 9.54 21.91 3.21
CA GLU A 368 10.33 22.23 4.39
C GLU A 368 9.59 23.19 5.33
N LYS A 369 9.02 24.27 4.76
CA LYS A 369 8.20 25.24 5.50
C LYS A 369 6.97 24.59 6.13
N ALA A 370 6.25 23.75 5.38
CA ALA A 370 5.09 23.01 5.89
C ALA A 370 5.47 22.12 7.08
N ARG A 371 6.62 21.44 7.02
CA ARG A 371 7.09 20.61 8.14
C ARG A 371 7.45 21.43 9.37
N ASN A 372 8.12 22.56 9.19
CA ASN A 372 8.47 23.45 10.29
C ASN A 372 7.21 23.96 11.00
N LEU A 373 6.15 24.28 10.24
CA LEU A 373 4.86 24.66 10.80
C LEU A 373 4.19 23.51 11.58
N LEU A 374 4.26 22.29 11.06
CA LEU A 374 3.67 21.11 11.71
C LEU A 374 4.42 20.69 13.00
N ARG A 375 5.67 21.15 13.19
CA ARG A 375 6.45 20.96 14.42
C ARG A 375 5.98 21.91 15.52
N ASN A 376 4.81 21.62 16.11
CA ASN A 376 4.30 22.12 17.39
C ASN A 376 4.57 23.61 17.71
N ASP A 377 4.46 24.52 16.72
CA ASP A 377 4.46 25.95 16.99
C ASP A 377 3.07 26.36 17.52
N PRO A 378 2.97 26.90 18.75
CA PRO A 378 1.69 27.30 19.34
C PRO A 378 0.91 28.30 18.46
N LYS A 379 1.59 29.10 17.64
CA LYS A 379 0.94 30.06 16.73
C LYS A 379 0.18 29.39 15.57
N ASN A 380 0.57 28.16 15.22
CA ASN A 380 0.08 27.47 14.01
C ASN A 380 -0.90 26.33 14.30
N ILE A 381 -1.24 26.11 15.57
CA ILE A 381 -2.22 25.10 16.00
C ILE A 381 -3.57 25.31 15.30
N HIS A 382 -4.00 26.58 15.15
CA HIS A 382 -5.29 26.89 14.56
C HIS A 382 -5.38 26.45 13.08
N ILE A 383 -4.40 26.81 12.25
CA ILE A 383 -4.44 26.47 10.82
C ILE A 383 -4.32 24.96 10.60
N LYS A 384 -3.48 24.29 11.40
CA LYS A 384 -3.36 22.83 11.41
C LYS A 384 -4.71 22.19 11.74
N SER A 385 -5.35 22.60 12.83
CA SER A 385 -6.66 22.09 13.26
C SER A 385 -7.76 22.33 12.21
N VAL A 386 -7.81 23.52 11.59
CA VAL A 386 -8.75 23.81 10.51
C VAL A 386 -8.52 22.91 9.31
N THR A 387 -7.26 22.64 8.97
CA THR A 387 -6.89 21.80 7.83
C THR A 387 -7.25 20.34 8.07
N GLU A 388 -6.97 19.83 9.26
CA GLU A 388 -7.31 18.47 9.67
C GLU A 388 -8.84 18.26 9.75
N ALA A 389 -9.57 19.22 10.31
CA ALA A 389 -11.03 19.17 10.39
C ALA A 389 -11.73 19.29 9.02
N TRP A 390 -11.09 19.95 8.04
CA TRP A 390 -11.61 19.99 6.67
C TRP A 390 -11.41 18.67 5.93
N ASN A 391 -10.28 17.99 6.20
CA ASN A 391 -9.84 16.76 5.55
C ASN A 391 -9.76 15.60 6.55
N LEU A 392 -10.92 15.14 7.04
CA LEU A 392 -11.01 14.11 8.07
C LEU A 392 -10.40 12.77 7.61
N ALA A 393 -10.70 12.35 6.37
CA ALA A 393 -10.27 11.06 5.86
C ALA A 393 -8.77 11.06 5.51
N ASP A 394 -8.27 12.12 4.86
CA ASP A 394 -6.84 12.26 4.55
C ASP A 394 -6.01 12.35 5.85
N THR A 395 -6.54 13.04 6.88
CA THR A 395 -5.87 13.14 8.18
C THR A 395 -5.80 11.80 8.88
N GLU A 396 -6.89 11.03 8.89
CA GLU A 396 -6.92 9.70 9.49
C GLU A 396 -5.95 8.72 8.81
N VAL A 397 -5.92 8.68 7.47
CA VAL A 397 -4.98 7.79 6.76
C VAL A 397 -3.53 8.24 6.93
N TRP A 398 -3.27 9.55 6.98
CA TRP A 398 -1.94 10.08 7.27
C TRP A 398 -1.48 9.69 8.68
N ARG A 399 -2.33 9.87 9.71
CA ARG A 399 -2.05 9.45 11.09
C ARG A 399 -1.82 7.94 11.17
N PHE A 400 -2.66 7.15 10.51
CA PHE A 400 -2.54 5.70 10.47
C PHE A 400 -1.21 5.23 9.89
N VAL A 401 -0.81 5.72 8.71
CA VAL A 401 0.47 5.34 8.08
C VAL A 401 1.65 5.79 8.93
N ARG A 402 1.58 7.00 9.49
CA ARG A 402 2.60 7.51 10.40
C ARG A 402 2.78 6.58 11.62
N ALA A 403 1.68 6.23 12.29
CA ALA A 403 1.70 5.35 13.45
C ALA A 403 2.16 3.93 13.08
N TYR A 404 1.70 3.40 11.94
CA TYR A 404 2.09 2.07 11.46
C TYR A 404 3.59 1.97 11.18
N ARG A 405 4.17 2.99 10.53
CA ARG A 405 5.62 3.07 10.28
C ARG A 405 6.40 3.23 11.58
N ALA A 406 5.97 4.13 12.47
CA ALA A 406 6.62 4.33 13.76
C ALA A 406 6.64 3.05 14.61
N ARG A 407 5.53 2.30 14.63
CA ARG A 407 5.46 1.00 15.29
C ARG A 407 6.49 0.02 14.73
N SER A 408 6.65 -0.06 13.41
CA SER A 408 7.64 -0.97 12.81
C SER A 408 9.07 -0.72 13.29
N VAL A 409 9.42 0.55 13.56
CA VAL A 409 10.73 0.92 14.09
C VAL A 409 10.87 0.52 15.56
N VAL A 410 9.84 0.73 16.38
CA VAL A 410 9.82 0.32 17.80
C VAL A 410 9.92 -1.21 17.92
N GLU A 411 9.15 -1.94 17.09
CA GLU A 411 9.17 -3.41 17.06
C GLU A 411 10.52 -3.99 16.62
N ARG A 412 11.21 -3.33 15.68
CA ARG A 412 12.57 -3.69 15.30
C ARG A 412 13.54 -3.53 16.48
N LYS A 413 13.55 -2.36 17.12
CA LYS A 413 14.46 -2.08 18.24
C LYS A 413 14.25 -3.07 19.40
N LYS A 414 12.99 -3.33 19.73
CA LYS A 414 12.63 -4.31 20.75
C LYS A 414 13.17 -5.70 20.39
N TRP A 415 13.01 -6.11 19.14
CA TRP A 415 13.55 -7.38 18.68
C TRP A 415 15.09 -7.42 18.75
N GLU A 416 15.77 -6.37 18.31
CA GLU A 416 17.24 -6.28 18.42
C GLU A 416 17.71 -6.37 19.89
N GLU A 417 16.94 -5.83 20.84
CA GLU A 417 17.21 -5.94 22.26
C GLU A 417 17.01 -7.37 22.79
N GLU A 418 15.91 -8.03 22.40
CA GLU A 418 15.62 -9.43 22.76
C GLU A 418 16.68 -10.39 22.19
N GLU A 419 17.19 -10.13 20.98
CA GLU A 419 18.16 -10.99 20.29
C GLU A 419 19.61 -10.83 20.76
N LYS A 420 19.96 -9.71 21.41
CA LYS A 420 21.31 -9.52 21.98
C LYS A 420 21.71 -10.64 22.93
N GLY A 421 20.76 -11.26 23.62
CA GLY A 421 21.00 -12.41 24.49
C GLY A 421 21.37 -13.71 23.76
N PHE A 422 21.06 -13.80 22.46
CA PHE A 422 21.31 -14.97 21.62
C PHE A 422 22.51 -14.78 20.67
N ALA A 423 22.93 -13.53 20.45
CA ALA A 423 24.11 -13.20 19.65
C ALA A 423 25.42 -13.51 20.42
N GLY A 424 25.77 -14.79 20.54
CA GLY A 424 27.02 -15.22 21.19
C GLY A 424 27.05 -16.65 21.75
N SER A 425 26.04 -17.48 21.51
CA SER A 425 26.06 -18.92 21.83
C SER A 425 26.58 -19.77 20.68
#